data_AF-A0A2G7G918-F1
#
_entry.id   AF-A0A2G7G918-F1
#
_cell.length_a   1.000
_cell.length_b   1.000
_cell.length_c   1.000
_cell.angle_alpha   90.00
_cell.angle_beta   90.00
_cell.angle_gamma   90.00
#
_symmetry.space_group_name_H-M   'P 1'
#
loop_
_entity.id
_entity.type
_entity.pdbx_description
1 polymer ?
#
loop_
_entity_poly.entity_id
_entity_poly.type
_entity_poly.pdbx_seq_one_letter_code
_entity_poly.pdbx_strand_id
1 'polypeptide(L)'
;MDLNAEDLIDALRAKAYAFPPDESGMYLVSYDDDALCEEHRVKSENINQRFISMDVPESSPAAYLCDENIRWLYCLDENHSLIRYKYDFAEASWDQVPIPDRAPVAVHVSSHIGGCVESSNCHDIFFQNPSGQLQGVTSAGETSFQPLLPIPFPSKPGSPIYAAYRNNVLYVWYLDPGNHMHCLTRTAKDADWQDTEVSGAAFGDTEITNFMSLFDESDLIQIIVVSANGMVFMVNPYGKLAHLGTVTNGQYKPVSGAENIYQLAAKIHGTFKPKTK
;
A
#
# COMPACT_ATOMS: atom_id res chain seq x y z
N MET A 1 -13.35 0.98 13.60
CA MET A 1 -12.74 -0.34 13.41
C MET A 1 -11.75 -0.56 14.54
N ASP A 2 -11.87 -1.66 15.29
CA ASP A 2 -10.91 -1.99 16.36
C ASP A 2 -9.86 -2.95 15.79
N LEU A 3 -8.81 -2.40 15.18
CA LEU A 3 -7.66 -3.17 14.71
C LEU A 3 -6.61 -3.27 15.81
N ASN A 4 -5.97 -4.43 15.93
CA ASN A 4 -4.84 -4.64 16.84
C ASN A 4 -3.48 -4.62 16.08
N ALA A 5 -2.38 -4.75 16.81
CA ALA A 5 -1.03 -4.73 16.24
C ALA A 5 -0.83 -5.83 15.19
N GLU A 6 -1.30 -7.03 15.53
CA GLU A 6 -1.19 -8.24 14.74
C GLU A 6 -1.94 -8.09 13.41
N ASP A 7 -3.13 -7.50 13.44
CA ASP A 7 -3.93 -7.18 12.25
C ASP A 7 -3.16 -6.30 11.25
N LEU A 8 -2.47 -5.26 11.72
CA LEU A 8 -1.67 -4.38 10.85
C LEU A 8 -0.41 -5.06 10.32
N ILE A 9 0.19 -5.93 11.12
CA ILE A 9 1.39 -6.67 10.72
C ILE A 9 1.03 -7.74 9.70
N ASP A 10 -0.12 -8.40 9.85
CA ASP A 10 -0.67 -9.31 8.86
C ASP A 10 -0.95 -8.58 7.55
N ALA A 11 -1.54 -7.38 7.61
CA ALA A 11 -1.71 -6.54 6.43
C ALA A 11 -0.37 -6.24 5.73
N LEU A 12 0.67 -5.83 6.47
CA LEU A 12 2.00 -5.58 5.90
C LEU A 12 2.70 -6.82 5.32
N ARG A 13 2.28 -8.01 5.72
CA ARG A 13 2.82 -9.29 5.24
C ARG A 13 2.01 -9.91 4.11
N ALA A 14 0.78 -9.46 3.90
CA ALA A 14 -0.02 -9.82 2.74
C ALA A 14 0.61 -9.23 1.46
N LYS A 15 0.23 -9.76 0.30
CA LYS A 15 0.68 -9.21 -1.00
C LYS A 15 0.15 -7.82 -1.25
N ALA A 16 -1.09 -7.61 -0.83
CA ALA A 16 -1.75 -6.32 -0.77
C ALA A 16 -2.83 -6.37 0.31
N TYR A 17 -3.26 -5.21 0.75
CA TYR A 17 -4.33 -5.08 1.73
C TYR A 17 -5.12 -3.81 1.46
N ALA A 18 -6.37 -3.78 1.90
CA ALA A 18 -7.18 -2.58 1.89
C ALA A 18 -8.11 -2.55 3.11
N PHE A 19 -8.37 -1.35 3.60
CA PHE A 19 -9.35 -1.12 4.66
C PHE A 19 -10.60 -0.51 4.03
N PRO A 20 -11.74 -1.22 4.03
CA PRO A 20 -12.97 -0.74 3.41
C PRO A 20 -13.54 0.47 4.16
N PRO A 21 -14.07 1.51 3.48
CA PRO A 21 -14.54 2.75 4.11
C PRO A 21 -15.66 2.58 5.13
N ASP A 22 -16.39 1.47 5.07
CA ASP A 22 -17.45 1.11 6.00
C ASP A 22 -16.94 0.50 7.31
N GLU A 23 -15.62 0.42 7.47
CA GLU A 23 -14.93 -0.13 8.62
C GLU A 23 -15.28 -1.59 8.94
N SER A 24 -15.76 -2.34 7.94
CA SER A 24 -16.24 -3.72 8.08
C SER A 24 -15.13 -4.77 8.28
N GLY A 25 -13.89 -4.36 8.56
CA GLY A 25 -12.73 -5.24 8.74
C GLY A 25 -11.58 -4.85 7.83
N MET A 26 -10.87 -5.83 7.29
CA MET A 26 -9.82 -5.61 6.29
C MET A 26 -9.95 -6.63 5.16
N TYR A 27 -9.47 -6.26 3.98
CA TYR A 27 -9.21 -7.20 2.90
C TYR A 27 -7.72 -7.47 2.79
N LEU A 28 -7.35 -8.74 2.72
CA LEU A 28 -5.98 -9.19 2.52
C LEU A 28 -5.90 -9.99 1.23
N VAL A 29 -4.83 -9.80 0.47
CA VAL A 29 -4.55 -10.59 -0.74
C VAL A 29 -3.34 -11.47 -0.48
N SER A 30 -3.51 -12.77 -0.67
CA SER A 30 -2.56 -13.83 -0.35
C SER A 30 -2.64 -14.96 -1.39
N TYR A 31 -1.64 -15.85 -1.41
CA TYR A 31 -1.75 -17.12 -2.14
C TYR A 31 -2.36 -18.19 -1.25
N ASP A 32 -3.29 -18.94 -1.81
CA ASP A 32 -3.85 -20.16 -1.25
C ASP A 32 -3.87 -21.23 -2.35
N ASP A 33 -3.17 -22.35 -2.13
CA ASP A 33 -3.01 -23.46 -3.08
C ASP A 33 -2.79 -22.99 -4.54
N ASP A 34 -1.74 -22.19 -4.78
CA ASP A 34 -1.33 -21.62 -6.08
C ASP A 34 -2.28 -20.56 -6.68
N ALA A 35 -3.38 -20.23 -6.02
CA ALA A 35 -4.30 -19.18 -6.44
C ALA A 35 -4.10 -17.89 -5.65
N LEU A 36 -4.06 -16.77 -6.36
CA LEU A 36 -4.21 -15.46 -5.75
C LEU A 36 -5.65 -15.29 -5.26
N CYS A 37 -5.81 -15.09 -3.96
CA CYS A 37 -7.11 -14.96 -3.30
C CYS A 37 -7.18 -13.69 -2.47
N GLU A 38 -8.40 -13.19 -2.30
CA GLU A 38 -8.75 -12.19 -1.31
C GLU A 38 -9.40 -12.86 -0.10
N GLU A 39 -8.93 -12.52 1.09
CA GLU A 39 -9.58 -12.82 2.37
C GLU A 39 -10.25 -11.55 2.92
N HIS A 40 -11.48 -11.66 3.41
CA HIS A 40 -12.13 -10.64 4.23
C HIS A 40 -12.01 -11.04 5.69
N ARG A 41 -11.24 -10.28 6.46
CA ARG A 41 -11.03 -10.53 7.88
C ARG A 41 -11.76 -9.53 8.76
N VAL A 42 -12.42 -10.04 9.80
CA VAL A 42 -13.10 -9.26 10.84
C VAL A 42 -12.67 -9.79 12.19
N LYS A 43 -12.08 -8.93 13.03
CA LYS A 43 -11.57 -9.32 14.36
C LYS A 43 -10.65 -10.55 14.30
N SER A 44 -9.72 -10.54 13.35
CA SER A 44 -8.76 -11.62 13.09
C SER A 44 -9.36 -12.96 12.62
N GLU A 45 -10.67 -13.02 12.33
CA GLU A 45 -11.31 -14.19 11.71
C GLU A 45 -11.51 -13.96 10.21
N ASN A 46 -11.16 -14.94 9.38
CA ASN A 46 -11.51 -14.94 7.96
C ASN A 46 -12.99 -15.33 7.82
N ILE A 47 -13.82 -14.37 7.38
CA ILE A 47 -15.26 -14.58 7.20
C ILE A 47 -15.64 -14.88 5.75
N ASN A 48 -14.75 -14.59 4.80
CA ASN A 48 -14.99 -14.85 3.40
C ASN A 48 -13.68 -14.88 2.61
N GLN A 49 -13.61 -15.77 1.62
CA GLN A 49 -12.48 -15.87 0.70
C GLN A 49 -12.97 -15.87 -0.74
N ARG A 50 -12.28 -15.13 -1.61
CA ARG A 50 -12.63 -15.00 -3.02
C ARG A 50 -11.41 -15.23 -3.89
N PHE A 51 -11.59 -16.05 -4.92
CA PHE A 51 -10.59 -16.26 -5.95
C PHE A 51 -10.39 -14.98 -6.79
N ILE A 52 -9.14 -14.69 -7.14
CA ILE A 52 -8.77 -13.59 -8.06
C ILE A 52 -8.19 -14.14 -9.36
N SER A 53 -7.12 -14.94 -9.28
CA SER A 53 -6.44 -15.46 -10.47
C SER A 53 -5.46 -16.59 -10.15
N MET A 54 -5.15 -17.44 -11.13
CA MET A 54 -4.01 -18.38 -11.08
C MET A 54 -2.82 -17.91 -11.94
N ASP A 55 -2.98 -16.84 -12.71
CA ASP A 55 -2.01 -16.43 -13.73
C ASP A 55 -1.03 -15.36 -13.23
N VAL A 56 -1.24 -14.87 -12.01
CA VAL A 56 -0.32 -13.94 -11.35
C VAL A 56 0.83 -14.76 -10.76
N PRO A 57 2.10 -14.35 -10.90
CA PRO A 57 3.22 -15.01 -10.22
C PRO A 57 3.22 -14.76 -8.70
N GLU A 58 3.60 -15.75 -7.90
CA GLU A 58 3.71 -15.61 -6.44
C GLU A 58 4.74 -14.53 -6.04
N SER A 59 5.73 -14.21 -6.88
CA SER A 59 6.66 -13.10 -6.62
C SER A 59 6.08 -11.73 -6.96
N SER A 60 4.90 -11.65 -7.59
CA SER A 60 4.32 -10.37 -8.01
C SER A 60 4.02 -9.48 -6.80
N PRO A 61 4.47 -8.22 -6.79
CA PRO A 61 3.94 -7.21 -5.88
C PRO A 61 2.47 -6.92 -6.24
N ALA A 62 1.73 -6.34 -5.30
CA ALA A 62 0.37 -5.88 -5.57
C ALA A 62 0.00 -4.63 -4.78
N ALA A 63 -0.94 -3.86 -5.32
CA ALA A 63 -1.59 -2.75 -4.62
C ALA A 63 -3.11 -2.94 -4.70
N TYR A 64 -3.76 -2.90 -3.54
CA TYR A 64 -5.21 -3.04 -3.43
C TYR A 64 -5.81 -1.67 -3.09
N LEU A 65 -6.59 -1.15 -4.02
CA LEU A 65 -7.39 0.05 -3.85
C LEU A 65 -8.84 -0.30 -3.51
N CYS A 66 -9.36 0.30 -2.44
CA CYS A 66 -10.76 0.14 -2.02
C CYS A 66 -11.37 1.50 -1.66
N ASP A 67 -12.56 1.75 -2.16
CA ASP A 67 -13.43 2.88 -1.81
C ASP A 67 -14.90 2.38 -1.83
N GLU A 68 -15.88 3.22 -1.50
CA GLU A 68 -17.29 2.83 -1.29
C GLU A 68 -17.88 2.01 -2.46
N ASN A 69 -17.45 2.30 -3.69
CA ASN A 69 -18.01 1.71 -4.91
C ASN A 69 -16.96 1.06 -5.80
N ILE A 70 -15.70 0.96 -5.36
CA ILE A 70 -14.63 0.39 -6.17
C ILE A 70 -13.71 -0.52 -5.34
N ARG A 71 -13.29 -1.61 -5.97
CA ARG A 71 -12.21 -2.47 -5.50
C ARG A 71 -11.38 -2.84 -6.72
N TRP A 72 -10.12 -2.44 -6.68
CA TRP A 72 -9.16 -2.69 -7.75
C TRP A 72 -7.93 -3.33 -7.17
N LEU A 73 -7.40 -4.32 -7.88
CA LEU A 73 -6.11 -4.90 -7.59
C LEU A 73 -5.18 -4.64 -8.76
N TYR A 74 -4.03 -4.06 -8.48
CA TYR A 74 -2.94 -3.86 -9.43
C TYR A 74 -1.81 -4.81 -9.08
N CYS A 75 -1.28 -5.54 -10.07
CA CYS A 75 -0.17 -6.49 -9.89
C CYS A 75 0.62 -6.62 -11.20
N LEU A 76 1.62 -7.51 -11.23
CA LEU A 76 2.46 -7.77 -12.40
C LEU A 76 2.18 -9.16 -12.97
N ASP A 77 2.26 -9.28 -14.29
CA ASP A 77 2.33 -10.57 -14.96
C ASP A 77 3.76 -11.15 -14.97
N GLU A 78 3.95 -12.33 -15.58
CA GLU A 78 5.24 -12.99 -15.75
C GLU A 78 6.28 -12.15 -16.52
N ASN A 79 5.83 -11.18 -17.33
CA ASN A 79 6.70 -10.29 -18.10
C ASN A 79 7.01 -8.99 -17.35
N HIS A 80 6.68 -8.91 -16.05
CA HIS A 80 6.79 -7.70 -15.24
C HIS A 80 6.02 -6.51 -15.85
N SER A 81 4.89 -6.78 -16.49
CA SER A 81 3.98 -5.78 -17.01
C SER A 81 2.83 -5.56 -16.03
N LEU A 82 2.46 -4.31 -15.82
CA LEU A 82 1.34 -3.96 -14.94
C LEU A 82 0.02 -4.50 -15.53
N ILE A 83 -0.73 -5.23 -14.71
CA ILE A 83 -2.08 -5.72 -14.97
C ILE A 83 -3.02 -5.31 -13.84
N ARG A 84 -4.34 -5.40 -14.07
CA ARG A 84 -5.34 -5.02 -13.07
C ARG A 84 -6.58 -5.91 -13.09
N TYR A 85 -7.16 -6.05 -11.91
CA TYR A 85 -8.43 -6.72 -11.67
C TYR A 85 -9.42 -5.75 -11.03
N LYS A 86 -10.69 -5.92 -11.35
CA LYS A 86 -11.81 -5.18 -10.76
C LYS A 86 -12.76 -6.17 -10.11
N TYR A 87 -13.27 -5.80 -8.94
CA TYR A 87 -14.35 -6.56 -8.34
C TYR A 87 -15.71 -6.17 -8.95
N ASP A 88 -16.46 -7.16 -9.43
CA ASP A 88 -17.85 -7.01 -9.82
C ASP A 88 -18.74 -7.27 -8.59
N PHE A 89 -19.45 -6.22 -8.13
CA PHE A 89 -20.33 -6.30 -6.98
C PHE A 89 -21.64 -7.07 -7.25
N ALA A 90 -22.08 -7.16 -8.51
CA ALA A 90 -23.29 -7.89 -8.89
C ALA A 90 -23.03 -9.40 -8.92
N GLU A 91 -21.90 -9.81 -9.49
CA GLU A 91 -21.51 -11.22 -9.58
C GLU A 91 -20.69 -11.70 -8.36
N ALA A 92 -20.25 -10.76 -7.51
CA ALA A 92 -19.40 -11.01 -6.35
C ALA A 92 -18.07 -11.72 -6.69
N SER A 93 -17.50 -11.40 -7.87
CA SER A 93 -16.30 -12.00 -8.43
C SER A 93 -15.25 -10.95 -8.82
N TRP A 94 -14.02 -11.40 -9.03
CA TRP A 94 -12.95 -10.59 -9.59
C TRP A 94 -12.79 -10.87 -11.08
N ASP A 95 -12.69 -9.80 -11.86
CA ASP A 95 -12.47 -9.86 -13.31
C ASP A 95 -11.19 -9.13 -13.70
N GLN A 96 -10.39 -9.73 -14.58
CA GLN A 96 -9.24 -9.06 -15.16
C GLN A 96 -9.73 -8.01 -16.16
N VAL A 97 -9.26 -6.77 -16.02
CA VAL A 97 -9.65 -5.65 -16.89
C VAL A 97 -8.42 -5.16 -17.65
N PRO A 98 -8.47 -5.03 -18.99
CA PRO A 98 -7.33 -4.55 -19.75
C PRO A 98 -6.98 -3.10 -19.38
N ILE A 99 -5.68 -2.76 -19.48
CA ILE A 99 -5.22 -1.37 -19.45
C ILE A 99 -5.48 -0.78 -20.85
N PRO A 100 -6.25 0.32 -21.00
CA PRO A 100 -6.68 0.81 -22.31
C PRO A 100 -5.54 1.39 -23.13
N ASP A 101 -5.60 1.16 -24.44
CA ASP A 101 -4.89 1.91 -25.48
C ASP A 101 -3.40 2.17 -25.21
N ARG A 102 -2.71 1.21 -24.59
CA ARG A 102 -1.31 1.35 -24.22
C ARG A 102 -0.49 0.11 -24.47
N ALA A 103 0.77 0.36 -24.82
CA ALA A 103 1.82 -0.64 -24.69
C ALA A 103 1.89 -1.13 -23.22
N PRO A 104 2.31 -2.38 -23.00
CA PRO A 104 2.52 -2.90 -21.65
C PRO A 104 3.34 -1.92 -20.81
N VAL A 105 2.87 -1.63 -19.60
CA VAL A 105 3.58 -0.75 -18.67
C VAL A 105 4.63 -1.61 -17.98
N ALA A 106 5.85 -1.57 -18.52
CA ALA A 106 6.98 -2.33 -17.98
C ALA A 106 7.41 -1.78 -16.62
N VAL A 107 7.59 -2.68 -15.66
CA VAL A 107 7.97 -2.40 -14.28
C VAL A 107 9.31 -3.05 -13.98
N HIS A 108 10.12 -2.45 -13.11
CA HIS A 108 11.37 -3.05 -12.67
C HIS A 108 11.10 -4.39 -11.97
N VAL A 109 11.95 -5.39 -12.21
CA VAL A 109 11.78 -6.76 -11.67
C VAL A 109 11.73 -6.82 -10.15
N SER A 110 12.42 -5.90 -9.48
CA SER A 110 12.42 -5.78 -8.02
C SER A 110 11.41 -4.79 -7.47
N SER A 111 10.65 -4.08 -8.32
CA SER A 111 9.74 -3.03 -7.89
C SER A 111 8.67 -3.55 -6.94
N HIS A 112 8.25 -2.72 -5.99
CA HIS A 112 6.95 -2.86 -5.35
C HIS A 112 5.90 -2.03 -6.10
N ILE A 113 4.62 -2.18 -5.73
CA ILE A 113 3.53 -1.34 -6.24
C ILE A 113 2.85 -0.72 -5.05
N GLY A 114 2.70 0.61 -5.07
CA GLY A 114 1.82 1.34 -4.17
C GLY A 114 0.72 2.01 -4.96
N GLY A 115 -0.41 2.30 -4.32
CA GLY A 115 -1.45 3.08 -4.99
C GLY A 115 -2.47 3.63 -4.02
N CYS A 116 -3.26 4.59 -4.52
CA CYS A 116 -4.32 5.22 -3.74
C CYS A 116 -5.47 5.67 -4.63
N VAL A 117 -6.63 5.88 -4.00
CA VAL A 117 -7.82 6.43 -4.63
C VAL A 117 -7.89 7.93 -4.37
N GLU A 118 -7.76 8.75 -5.41
CA GLU A 118 -8.01 10.20 -5.32
C GLU A 118 -9.52 10.49 -5.32
N SER A 119 -10.26 9.75 -6.14
CA SER A 119 -11.72 9.75 -6.17
C SER A 119 -12.22 8.42 -6.72
N SER A 120 -13.52 8.11 -6.60
CA SER A 120 -14.07 6.82 -7.05
C SER A 120 -13.81 6.52 -8.55
N ASN A 121 -13.46 7.52 -9.36
CA ASN A 121 -13.06 7.37 -10.76
C ASN A 121 -11.60 7.80 -11.03
N CYS A 122 -10.80 8.16 -10.02
CA CYS A 122 -9.40 8.53 -10.21
C CYS A 122 -8.53 7.79 -9.20
N HIS A 123 -7.59 7.00 -9.69
CA HIS A 123 -6.63 6.32 -8.85
C HIS A 123 -5.22 6.40 -9.43
N ASP A 124 -4.26 6.52 -8.54
CA ASP A 124 -2.85 6.65 -8.87
C ASP A 124 -2.10 5.39 -8.41
N ILE A 125 -1.23 4.89 -9.27
CA ILE A 125 -0.38 3.72 -9.04
C ILE A 125 1.08 4.13 -9.20
N PHE A 126 1.93 3.69 -8.29
CA PHE A 126 3.36 4.02 -8.20
C PHE A 126 4.20 2.75 -8.22
N PHE A 127 5.29 2.79 -8.98
CA PHE A 127 6.22 1.68 -9.16
C PHE A 127 7.57 2.21 -9.64
N GLN A 128 8.60 1.38 -9.67
CA GLN A 128 9.88 1.68 -10.30
C GLN A 128 9.85 1.22 -11.75
N ASN A 129 10.20 2.10 -12.68
CA ASN A 129 10.35 1.76 -14.09
C ASN A 129 11.61 0.90 -14.33
N PRO A 130 11.85 0.36 -15.54
CA PRO A 130 13.00 -0.52 -15.79
C PRO A 130 14.39 0.09 -15.48
N SER A 131 14.51 1.42 -15.38
CA SER A 131 15.77 2.06 -14.93
C SER A 131 15.89 2.20 -13.41
N GLY A 132 14.92 1.70 -12.63
CA GLY A 132 14.85 1.80 -11.18
C GLY A 132 14.30 3.13 -10.65
N GLN A 133 13.89 4.04 -11.54
CA GLN A 133 13.37 5.35 -11.14
C GLN A 133 11.89 5.22 -10.75
N LEU A 134 11.49 5.90 -9.67
CA LEU A 134 10.09 5.95 -9.27
C LEU A 134 9.26 6.64 -10.36
N GLN A 135 8.12 6.04 -10.69
CA GLN A 135 7.18 6.51 -11.70
C GLN A 135 5.76 6.32 -11.18
N GLY A 136 4.85 7.16 -11.66
CA GLY A 136 3.43 7.04 -11.39
C GLY A 136 2.60 6.97 -12.67
N VAL A 137 1.44 6.36 -12.56
CA VAL A 137 0.39 6.35 -13.57
C VAL A 137 -0.93 6.66 -12.89
N THR A 138 -1.77 7.44 -13.55
CA THR A 138 -3.12 7.78 -13.10
C THR A 138 -4.14 7.13 -14.01
N SER A 139 -5.17 6.54 -13.44
CA SER A 139 -6.29 5.98 -14.17
C SER A 139 -7.53 6.83 -13.90
N ALA A 140 -8.11 7.39 -14.96
CA ALA A 140 -9.40 8.06 -14.89
C ALA A 140 -10.48 7.10 -15.39
N GLY A 141 -11.12 6.40 -14.45
CA GLY A 141 -12.06 5.33 -14.71
C GLY A 141 -11.39 4.13 -15.39
N GLU A 142 -12.15 3.46 -16.24
CA GLU A 142 -11.67 2.27 -16.96
C GLU A 142 -11.02 2.59 -18.29
N THR A 143 -11.25 3.80 -18.85
CA THR A 143 -10.94 4.13 -20.25
C THR A 143 -9.67 4.95 -20.42
N SER A 144 -9.10 5.47 -19.34
CA SER A 144 -7.89 6.29 -19.39
C SER A 144 -6.87 5.77 -18.41
N PHE A 145 -5.65 5.63 -18.91
CA PHE A 145 -4.45 5.38 -18.12
C PHE A 145 -3.42 6.38 -18.62
N GLN A 146 -2.77 7.15 -17.75
CA GLN A 146 -1.84 8.24 -18.13
C GLN A 146 -0.60 8.24 -17.25
N PRO A 147 0.62 8.47 -17.77
CA PRO A 147 1.76 8.63 -16.87
C PRO A 147 1.59 9.91 -16.06
N LEU A 148 2.03 9.89 -14.81
CA LEU A 148 2.24 11.10 -14.03
C LEU A 148 3.54 11.79 -14.45
N LEU A 149 3.72 13.04 -14.01
CA LEU A 149 4.96 13.76 -14.19
C LEU A 149 6.14 12.95 -13.60
N PRO A 150 7.31 12.95 -14.27
CA PRO A 150 8.49 12.25 -13.78
C PRO A 150 8.80 12.62 -12.32
N ILE A 151 9.17 11.62 -11.53
CA ILE A 151 9.59 11.83 -10.15
C ILE A 151 11.13 11.86 -10.14
N PRO A 152 11.76 13.03 -9.96
CA PRO A 152 13.20 13.19 -10.19
C PRO A 152 14.06 12.80 -8.97
N PHE A 153 13.52 12.05 -8.03
CA PHE A 153 14.20 11.69 -6.78
C PHE A 153 14.72 10.24 -6.83
N PRO A 154 15.94 9.99 -6.31
CA PRO A 154 16.53 8.66 -6.33
C PRO A 154 15.82 7.75 -5.34
N SER A 155 15.33 6.60 -5.80
CA SER A 155 14.78 5.55 -4.94
C SER A 155 15.71 4.33 -4.91
N LYS A 156 15.73 3.64 -3.77
CA LYS A 156 16.42 2.35 -3.64
C LYS A 156 15.77 1.33 -4.57
N PRO A 157 16.53 0.58 -5.40
CA PRO A 157 15.98 -0.52 -6.17
C PRO A 157 15.24 -1.51 -5.26
N GLY A 158 13.98 -1.78 -5.59
CA GLY A 158 13.08 -2.60 -4.79
C GLY A 158 12.62 -2.00 -3.48
N SER A 159 12.72 -0.69 -3.32
CA SER A 159 12.03 0.03 -2.24
C SER A 159 10.56 -0.41 -2.16
N PRO A 160 10.03 -0.71 -0.97
CA PRO A 160 8.59 -0.75 -0.77
C PRO A 160 8.00 0.62 -1.09
N ILE A 161 6.74 0.64 -1.52
CA ILE A 161 6.03 1.86 -1.91
C ILE A 161 4.67 1.85 -1.22
N TYR A 162 4.40 2.87 -0.42
CA TYR A 162 3.07 3.12 0.14
C TYR A 162 2.55 4.44 -0.41
N ALA A 163 1.28 4.49 -0.80
CA ALA A 163 0.66 5.71 -1.30
C ALA A 163 -0.67 5.95 -0.60
N ALA A 164 -0.98 7.22 -0.36
CA ALA A 164 -2.24 7.65 0.22
C ALA A 164 -2.67 8.99 -0.36
N TYR A 165 -3.97 9.20 -0.49
CA TYR A 165 -4.53 10.50 -0.84
C TYR A 165 -5.35 11.03 0.33
N ARG A 166 -5.02 12.22 0.82
CA ARG A 166 -5.71 12.81 1.98
C ARG A 166 -5.65 14.32 1.94
N ASN A 167 -6.75 14.98 2.28
CA ASN A 167 -6.85 16.45 2.31
C ASN A 167 -6.36 17.14 1.02
N ASN A 168 -6.67 16.54 -0.13
CA ASN A 168 -6.20 16.97 -1.45
C ASN A 168 -4.68 16.95 -1.63
N VAL A 169 -3.99 16.09 -0.89
CA VAL A 169 -2.57 15.84 -1.01
C VAL A 169 -2.36 14.36 -1.28
N LEU A 170 -1.62 14.09 -2.34
CA LEU A 170 -1.09 12.78 -2.66
C LEU A 170 0.23 12.61 -1.92
N TYR A 171 0.34 11.54 -1.15
CA TYR A 171 1.53 11.15 -0.41
C TYR A 171 2.07 9.84 -0.98
N VAL A 172 3.39 9.76 -1.19
CA VAL A 172 4.07 8.53 -1.62
C VAL A 172 5.32 8.33 -0.78
N TRP A 173 5.36 7.24 -0.03
CA TRP A 173 6.52 6.88 0.81
C TRP A 173 7.37 5.84 0.10
N TYR A 174 8.68 6.03 0.21
CA TYR A 174 9.71 5.17 -0.38
C TYR A 174 11.00 5.27 0.43
N LEU A 175 11.97 4.41 0.12
CA LEU A 175 13.32 4.43 0.69
C LEU A 175 14.31 4.94 -0.34
N ASP A 176 15.24 5.78 0.12
CA ASP A 176 16.40 6.20 -0.66
C ASP A 176 17.50 5.10 -0.65
N PRO A 177 18.54 5.20 -1.49
CA PRO A 177 19.65 4.25 -1.49
C PRO A 177 20.40 4.11 -0.16
N GLY A 178 20.31 5.11 0.73
CA GLY A 178 20.86 5.09 2.09
C GLY A 178 19.94 4.44 3.14
N ASN A 179 18.78 3.90 2.73
CA ASN A 179 17.78 3.29 3.59
C ASN A 179 17.11 4.29 4.57
N HIS A 180 17.00 5.55 4.16
CA HIS A 180 16.18 6.59 4.78
C HIS A 180 14.81 6.60 4.12
N MET A 181 13.75 6.75 4.91
CA MET A 181 12.41 6.91 4.36
C MET A 181 12.17 8.35 3.96
N HIS A 182 11.59 8.50 2.77
CA HIS A 182 11.17 9.76 2.20
C HIS A 182 9.66 9.74 1.96
N CYS A 183 9.05 10.93 1.95
CA CYS A 183 7.66 11.16 1.60
C CYS A 183 7.60 12.21 0.49
N LEU A 184 7.13 11.78 -0.69
CA LEU A 184 6.75 12.68 -1.76
C LEU A 184 5.35 13.21 -1.51
N THR A 185 5.17 14.50 -1.73
CA THR A 185 3.86 15.14 -1.70
C THR A 185 3.56 15.87 -2.99
N ARG A 186 2.29 15.84 -3.39
CA ARG A 186 1.77 16.59 -4.54
C ARG A 186 0.33 17.05 -4.24
N THR A 187 0.07 18.35 -4.39
CA THR A 187 -1.22 18.99 -4.05
C THR A 187 -2.17 19.17 -5.25
N ALA A 188 -1.65 19.04 -6.48
CA ALA A 188 -2.44 19.10 -7.70
C ALA A 188 -1.76 18.26 -8.79
N LYS A 189 -2.53 17.78 -9.78
CA LYS A 189 -2.01 16.90 -10.84
C LYS A 189 -0.76 17.43 -11.55
N ASP A 190 -0.72 18.74 -11.80
CA ASP A 190 0.36 19.43 -12.51
C ASP A 190 1.35 20.13 -11.57
N ALA A 191 1.21 19.96 -10.25
CA ALA A 191 2.16 20.51 -9.29
C ALA A 191 3.45 19.68 -9.27
N ASP A 192 4.56 20.36 -9.01
CA ASP A 192 5.84 19.71 -8.77
C ASP A 192 5.79 18.85 -7.51
N TRP A 193 6.53 17.74 -7.55
CA TRP A 193 6.73 16.88 -6.41
C TRP A 193 7.62 17.55 -5.36
N GLN A 194 7.20 17.50 -4.10
CA GLN A 194 8.04 17.87 -2.97
C GLN A 194 8.50 16.62 -2.25
N ASP A 195 9.80 16.43 -2.11
CA ASP A 195 10.40 15.31 -1.38
C ASP A 195 10.86 15.74 0.00
N THR A 196 10.49 14.99 1.02
CA THR A 196 10.86 15.26 2.42
C THR A 196 11.31 13.98 3.10
N GLU A 197 12.53 13.98 3.64
CA GLU A 197 13.02 12.90 4.49
C GLU A 197 12.18 12.82 5.77
N VAL A 198 11.74 11.61 6.13
CA VAL A 198 11.00 11.36 7.36
C VAL A 198 11.98 11.25 8.52
N SER A 199 11.99 12.28 9.37
CA SER A 199 12.86 12.35 10.54
C SER A 199 12.86 11.05 11.36
N GLY A 200 14.06 10.51 11.61
CA GLY A 200 14.26 9.30 12.41
C GLY A 200 13.91 7.97 11.73
N ALA A 201 13.38 7.99 10.50
CA ALA A 201 13.10 6.79 9.72
C ALA A 201 14.33 6.33 8.90
N ALA A 202 15.45 6.12 9.60
CA ALA A 202 16.69 5.61 9.03
C ALA A 202 16.93 4.18 9.54
N PHE A 203 16.99 3.21 8.63
CA PHE A 203 16.98 1.79 9.01
C PHE A 203 18.36 1.11 8.91
N GLY A 204 19.42 1.86 8.57
CA GLY A 204 20.77 1.32 8.42
C GLY A 204 20.83 0.18 7.41
N ASP A 205 21.46 -0.93 7.78
CA ASP A 205 21.55 -2.13 6.91
C ASP A 205 20.31 -3.04 6.97
N THR A 206 19.27 -2.65 7.71
CA THR A 206 18.05 -3.47 7.85
C THR A 206 17.27 -3.50 6.54
N GLU A 207 17.08 -4.69 5.97
CA GLU A 207 16.25 -4.86 4.79
C GLU A 207 14.78 -4.71 5.15
N ILE A 208 14.13 -3.67 4.61
CA ILE A 208 12.71 -3.37 4.84
C ILE A 208 11.88 -3.98 3.72
N THR A 209 10.87 -4.77 4.09
CA THR A 209 10.00 -5.46 3.13
C THR A 209 8.70 -4.71 2.88
N ASN A 210 8.15 -4.04 3.89
CA ASN A 210 6.92 -3.27 3.73
C ASN A 210 6.76 -2.21 4.82
N PHE A 211 5.95 -1.19 4.54
CA PHE A 211 5.55 -0.19 5.53
C PHE A 211 4.19 0.41 5.19
N MET A 212 3.54 0.97 6.21
CA MET A 212 2.28 1.69 6.05
C MET A 212 2.28 2.96 6.88
N SER A 213 1.69 4.02 6.33
CA SER A 213 1.45 5.26 7.06
C SER A 213 0.01 5.33 7.53
N LEU A 214 -0.14 5.57 8.83
CA LEU A 214 -1.39 5.74 9.56
C LEU A 214 -1.52 7.21 9.93
N PHE A 215 -2.68 7.79 9.64
CA PHE A 215 -2.94 9.20 9.92
C PHE A 215 -3.97 9.33 11.03
N ASP A 216 -3.64 10.06 12.09
CA ASP A 216 -4.60 10.33 13.16
C ASP A 216 -5.64 11.40 12.77
N GLU A 217 -6.51 11.80 13.70
CA GLU A 217 -7.53 12.83 13.43
C GLU A 217 -6.96 14.25 13.22
N SER A 218 -5.71 14.48 13.61
CA SER A 218 -4.98 15.74 13.48
C SER A 218 -4.00 15.72 12.29
N ASP A 219 -4.12 14.71 11.41
CA ASP A 219 -3.23 14.46 10.27
C ASP A 219 -1.77 14.18 10.65
N LEU A 220 -1.52 13.81 11.91
CA LEU A 220 -0.21 13.32 12.33
C LEU A 220 0.01 11.90 11.80
N ILE A 221 1.19 11.69 11.23
CA ILE A 221 1.55 10.45 10.56
C ILE A 221 2.35 9.55 11.51
N GLN A 222 1.89 8.32 11.67
CA GLN A 222 2.62 7.22 12.27
C GLN A 222 2.97 6.22 11.18
N ILE A 223 4.15 5.60 11.24
CA ILE A 223 4.58 4.64 10.21
C ILE A 223 4.92 3.33 10.89
N ILE A 224 4.31 2.24 10.45
CA ILE A 224 4.67 0.88 10.85
C ILE A 224 5.51 0.27 9.74
N VAL A 225 6.59 -0.38 10.12
CA VAL A 225 7.60 -0.90 9.21
C VAL A 225 7.91 -2.35 9.56
N VAL A 226 7.96 -3.22 8.56
CA VAL A 226 8.36 -4.63 8.70
C VAL A 226 9.61 -4.87 7.88
N SER A 227 10.54 -5.60 8.48
CA SER A 227 11.81 -6.00 7.85
C SER A 227 11.82 -7.47 7.45
N ALA A 228 12.76 -7.83 6.57
CA ALA A 228 12.91 -9.18 6.04
C ALA A 228 13.24 -10.22 7.13
N ASN A 229 13.91 -9.81 8.21
CA ASN A 229 14.21 -10.67 9.35
C ASN A 229 13.07 -10.70 10.41
N GLY A 230 11.93 -10.08 10.10
CA GLY A 230 10.74 -10.07 10.94
C GLY A 230 10.74 -8.99 12.02
N MET A 231 11.73 -8.10 12.14
CA MET A 231 11.63 -6.98 13.07
C MET A 231 10.53 -6.01 12.63
N VAL A 232 9.75 -5.55 13.62
CA VAL A 232 8.65 -4.59 13.44
C VAL A 232 9.03 -3.29 14.14
N PHE A 233 9.02 -2.19 13.41
CA PHE A 233 9.33 -0.86 13.91
C PHE A 233 8.13 0.08 13.79
N MET A 234 8.16 1.15 14.59
CA MET A 234 7.26 2.28 14.47
C MET A 234 8.07 3.58 14.41
N VAL A 235 7.72 4.46 13.48
CA VAL A 235 8.12 5.87 13.52
C VAL A 235 6.91 6.66 13.99
N ASN A 236 7.03 7.33 15.14
CA ASN A 236 5.95 8.17 15.65
C ASN A 236 5.92 9.54 14.93
N PRO A 237 4.87 10.36 15.13
CA PRO A 237 4.74 11.65 14.42
C PRO A 237 5.82 12.69 14.76
N TYR A 238 6.60 12.43 15.79
CA TYR A 238 7.70 13.29 16.24
C TYR A 238 9.06 12.80 15.75
N GLY A 239 9.09 11.82 14.84
CA GLY A 239 10.29 11.29 14.23
C GLY A 239 11.12 10.39 15.14
N LYS A 240 10.50 9.73 16.12
CA LYS A 240 11.17 8.74 16.97
C LYS A 240 10.89 7.33 16.45
N LEU A 241 11.96 6.61 16.11
CA LEU A 241 11.94 5.19 15.81
C LEU A 241 11.88 4.35 17.10
N ALA A 242 10.98 3.39 17.13
CA ALA A 242 10.83 2.42 18.22
C ALA A 242 10.76 0.99 17.64
N HIS A 243 11.41 0.04 18.30
CA HIS A 243 11.25 -1.38 18.02
C HIS A 243 10.03 -1.90 18.77
N LEU A 244 9.05 -2.43 18.04
CA LEU A 244 7.78 -2.88 18.61
C LEU A 244 7.77 -4.37 18.95
N GLY A 245 8.39 -5.18 18.11
CA GLY A 245 8.36 -6.64 18.24
C GLY A 245 9.03 -7.34 17.09
N THR A 246 8.82 -8.65 17.03
CA THR A 246 9.38 -9.51 16.00
C THR A 246 8.32 -10.50 15.54
N VAL A 247 8.24 -10.72 14.24
CA VAL A 247 7.45 -11.80 13.63
C VAL A 247 8.31 -13.05 13.59
N THR A 248 7.83 -14.14 14.18
CA THR A 248 8.51 -15.44 14.16
C THR A 248 7.49 -16.53 13.86
N ASN A 249 7.77 -17.37 12.86
CA ASN A 249 6.85 -18.41 12.39
C ASN A 249 5.46 -17.85 12.04
N GLY A 250 5.43 -16.67 11.44
CA GLY A 250 4.20 -15.98 11.06
C GLY A 250 3.42 -15.33 12.20
N GLN A 251 3.89 -15.41 13.44
CA GLN A 251 3.22 -14.80 14.60
C GLN A 251 4.00 -13.60 15.11
N TYR A 252 3.29 -12.50 15.38
CA TYR A 252 3.88 -11.32 15.99
C TYR A 252 4.12 -11.51 17.49
N LYS A 253 5.30 -11.09 17.97
CA LYS A 253 5.70 -11.11 19.38
C LYS A 253 6.17 -9.72 19.81
N PRO A 254 5.43 -9.01 20.68
CA PRO A 254 5.83 -7.68 21.13
C PRO A 254 7.05 -7.72 22.07
N VAL A 255 7.88 -6.67 22.06
CA VAL A 255 9.07 -6.54 22.95
C VAL A 255 8.69 -6.41 24.43
N SER A 256 7.50 -5.89 24.74
CA SER A 256 6.98 -5.81 26.12
C SER A 256 5.48 -6.11 26.16
N GLY A 257 4.99 -6.73 27.24
CA GLY A 257 3.59 -7.11 27.43
C GLY A 257 2.59 -5.94 27.59
N ALA A 258 3.05 -4.69 27.42
CA ALA A 258 2.19 -3.54 27.18
C ALA A 258 2.39 -3.13 25.73
N GLU A 259 1.45 -3.51 24.85
CA GLU A 259 1.35 -2.93 23.52
C GLU A 259 0.95 -1.46 23.67
N ASN A 260 1.92 -0.59 23.94
CA ASN A 260 1.70 0.84 23.83
C ASN A 260 2.00 1.27 22.40
N ILE A 261 1.22 0.71 21.47
CA ILE A 261 0.98 1.39 20.20
C ILE A 261 0.01 2.50 20.57
N TYR A 262 0.57 3.58 21.12
CA TYR A 262 -0.10 4.53 22.02
C TYR A 262 -1.43 5.10 21.51
N GLN A 263 -1.76 4.94 20.23
CA GLN A 263 -3.03 5.32 19.60
C GLN A 263 -3.29 4.44 18.36
N LEU A 264 -3.32 3.13 18.51
CA LEU A 264 -3.67 2.22 17.41
C LEU A 264 -5.12 2.52 16.96
N ALA A 265 -5.27 3.06 15.74
CA ALA A 265 -6.53 3.38 15.06
C ALA A 265 -7.31 4.65 15.49
N ALA A 266 -6.67 5.82 15.51
CA ALA A 266 -7.41 7.02 15.09
C ALA A 266 -7.49 7.01 13.55
N LYS A 267 -8.53 6.40 12.98
CA LYS A 267 -8.96 6.52 11.56
C LYS A 267 -7.99 6.02 10.50
N ILE A 268 -7.93 4.69 10.33
CA ILE A 268 -7.44 4.14 9.07
C ILE A 268 -8.48 4.44 7.98
N HIS A 269 -8.44 5.63 7.36
CA HIS A 269 -9.00 5.90 6.03
C HIS A 269 -8.39 7.15 5.39
N GLY A 270 -7.91 6.97 4.16
CA GLY A 270 -7.63 8.00 3.15
C GLY A 270 -8.78 8.14 2.13
N THR A 271 -10.02 7.94 2.55
CA THR A 271 -11.22 8.11 1.69
C THR A 271 -12.35 8.86 2.40
N PHE A 272 -12.02 9.70 3.38
CA PHE A 272 -13.02 10.61 3.95
C PHE A 272 -13.17 11.86 3.06
N LYS A 273 -14.20 11.86 2.22
CA LYS A 273 -14.85 13.12 1.87
C LYS A 273 -15.49 13.67 3.16
N PRO A 274 -15.21 14.91 3.58
CA PRO A 274 -16.01 15.52 4.63
C PRO A 274 -17.47 15.57 4.16
N LYS A 275 -18.39 15.03 4.96
CA LYS A 275 -19.83 15.26 4.76
C LYS A 275 -20.04 16.78 4.81
N THR A 276 -20.31 17.39 3.67
CA THR A 276 -20.86 18.74 3.60
C THR A 276 -22.18 18.74 4.38
N LYS A 277 -22.24 19.53 5.46
CA LYS A 277 -23.51 19.94 6.07
C LYS A 277 -24.15 21.04 5.23
#